data_AF-A0A0C9YPM6-F1
#
_entry.id   AF-A0A0C9YPM6-F1
#
_cell.length_a   1.000
_cell.length_b   1.000
_cell.length_c   1.000
_cell.angle_alpha   90.00
_cell.angle_beta   90.00
_cell.angle_gamma   90.00
#
_symmetry.space_group_name_H-M   'P 1'
#
loop_
_entity.id
_entity.type
_entity.pdbx_description
1 polymer ?
#
loop_
_entity_poly.entity_id
_entity_poly.type
_entity_poly.pdbx_seq_one_letter_code
_entity_poly.pdbx_strand_id
1 'polypeptide(L)'
;MISLPATDHLFHSTAFQSALVVLTLVFYLASPHFPTTKQRSWILTTTSSAVMSISSLPLAYDYFSSYGDITRIQQSSMWTYCACRFFQAYLIADIVLGLLHYRSRVNWLTGWVHHSVYVFIVEYAIRMNWSHIFCLCAIMEIPTFVLAIATLYPHLRSDILFATTFFLTRIVLHVRLGLSFFLHRARVTDGSMGPGIIMACIFPLHAFWFSGCVKGFVKRSQQGKKKKRVADGNSAIVARQHPSMPNATPTTSPHASSFTSPSPRPSTFSRRRVALRLAMRQRWDQFRLSRAGRHFGEMQRRLRDVLPMRELVYDYVGIERGDMDGGIVREGLPIDSTSLSARLAGSLSTSEGLVVSKGLKSADSLSVPVGSGSVSSSTS
;
A
#
# COMPACT_ATOMS: atom_id res chain seq x y z
N MET A 1 3.83 -6.16 -39.61
CA MET A 1 4.41 -6.18 -38.25
C MET A 1 5.34 -4.99 -38.14
N ILE A 2 5.08 -4.05 -37.23
CA ILE A 2 6.02 -2.97 -36.93
C ILE A 2 7.09 -3.60 -36.04
N SER A 3 8.31 -3.77 -36.55
CA SER A 3 9.44 -4.24 -35.75
C SER A 3 9.71 -3.23 -34.65
N LEU A 4 9.48 -3.63 -33.40
CA LEU A 4 9.84 -2.80 -32.25
C LEU A 4 11.37 -2.64 -32.22
N PRO A 5 11.90 -1.45 -31.89
CA PRO A 5 13.33 -1.21 -31.86
C PRO A 5 13.99 -2.10 -30.81
N ALA A 6 14.71 -3.12 -31.27
CA ALA A 6 15.25 -4.20 -30.43
C ALA A 6 16.42 -3.76 -29.53
N THR A 7 16.92 -2.53 -29.67
CA THR A 7 18.14 -2.04 -29.00
C THR A 7 17.99 -0.69 -28.32
N ASP A 8 16.77 -0.15 -28.19
CA ASP A 8 16.60 1.11 -27.47
C ASP A 8 16.84 0.89 -25.98
N HIS A 9 18.04 1.25 -25.52
CA HIS A 9 18.35 1.34 -24.10
C HIS A 9 17.28 2.20 -23.42
N LEU A 10 16.91 1.83 -22.19
CA LEU A 10 15.88 2.49 -21.38
C LEU A 10 15.93 4.03 -21.47
N PHE A 11 17.13 4.62 -21.36
CA PHE A 11 17.33 6.07 -21.34
C PHE A 11 17.27 6.75 -22.71
N HIS A 12 17.33 6.02 -23.82
CA HIS A 12 17.19 6.56 -25.17
C HIS A 12 15.75 6.50 -25.70
N SER A 13 14.85 5.79 -25.02
CA SER A 13 13.45 5.71 -25.41
C SER A 13 12.75 7.07 -25.20
N THR A 14 12.27 7.67 -26.30
CA THR A 14 11.52 8.94 -26.26
C THR A 14 10.23 8.83 -25.45
N ALA A 15 9.55 7.68 -25.48
CA ALA A 15 8.37 7.38 -24.67
C ALA A 15 8.69 7.40 -23.17
N PHE A 16 9.84 6.84 -22.77
CA PHE A 16 10.29 6.87 -21.38
C PHE A 16 10.62 8.30 -20.93
N GLN A 17 11.43 9.03 -21.71
CA GLN A 17 11.84 10.40 -21.38
C GLN A 17 10.64 11.34 -21.26
N SER A 18 9.73 11.30 -22.24
CA SER A 18 8.51 12.11 -22.21
C SER A 18 7.61 11.78 -21.02
N ALA A 19 7.40 10.49 -20.72
CA ALA A 19 6.66 10.08 -19.53
C ALA A 19 7.31 10.56 -18.23
N LEU A 20 8.64 10.48 -18.12
CA LEU A 20 9.38 10.94 -16.94
C LEU A 20 9.21 12.45 -16.72
N VAL A 21 9.30 13.24 -17.79
CA VAL A 21 9.06 14.70 -17.74
C VAL A 21 7.62 14.98 -17.35
N VAL A 22 6.63 14.35 -18.00
CA VAL A 22 5.20 14.56 -17.71
C VAL A 22 4.86 14.20 -16.26
N LEU A 23 5.34 13.05 -15.76
CA LEU A 23 5.09 12.63 -14.38
C LEU A 23 5.72 13.60 -13.36
N THR A 24 6.93 14.09 -13.64
CA THR A 24 7.59 15.09 -12.81
C THR A 24 6.82 16.40 -12.79
N LEU A 25 6.35 16.87 -13.95
CA LEU A 25 5.51 18.07 -14.06
C LEU A 25 4.18 17.89 -13.30
N VAL A 26 3.50 16.76 -13.49
CA VAL A 26 2.26 16.44 -12.77
C VAL A 26 2.49 16.50 -11.25
N PHE A 27 3.60 15.95 -10.75
CA PHE A 27 3.94 16.02 -9.33
C PHE A 27 4.08 17.46 -8.85
N TYR A 28 4.89 18.29 -9.53
CA TYR A 28 5.13 19.67 -9.10
C TYR A 28 3.90 20.57 -9.24
N LEU A 29 3.06 20.36 -10.25
CA LEU A 29 1.82 21.12 -10.44
C LEU A 29 0.75 20.72 -9.40
N ALA A 30 0.66 19.43 -9.04
CA ALA A 30 -0.31 18.95 -8.07
C ALA A 30 0.13 19.19 -6.61
N SER A 31 1.44 19.15 -6.30
CA SER A 31 1.98 19.23 -4.94
C SER A 31 1.48 20.43 -4.10
N PRO A 32 1.33 21.65 -4.65
CA PRO A 32 0.76 22.79 -3.92
C PRO A 32 -0.67 22.57 -3.43
N HIS A 33 -1.46 21.76 -4.13
CA HIS A 33 -2.86 21.46 -3.80
C HIS A 33 -3.00 20.43 -2.66
N PHE A 34 -1.92 19.75 -2.30
CA PHE A 34 -1.92 18.70 -1.29
C PHE A 34 -0.99 19.10 -0.13
N PRO A 35 -1.51 19.57 1.01
CA PRO A 35 -0.69 20.14 2.07
C PRO A 35 0.13 19.08 2.81
N THR A 36 -0.36 17.84 2.90
CA THR A 36 0.32 16.80 3.67
C THR A 36 1.35 16.05 2.83
N THR A 37 2.52 15.74 3.43
CA THR A 37 3.54 14.87 2.81
C THR A 37 2.98 13.52 2.41
N LYS A 38 2.00 13.01 3.18
CA LYS A 38 1.28 11.78 2.87
C LYS A 38 0.54 11.92 1.54
N GLN A 39 -0.33 12.92 1.37
CA GLN A 39 -1.03 13.10 0.09
C GLN A 39 -0.05 13.28 -1.07
N ARG A 40 1.01 14.07 -0.89
CA ARG A 40 2.04 14.27 -1.93
C ARG A 40 2.68 12.96 -2.41
N SER A 41 2.97 12.03 -1.50
CA SER A 41 3.55 10.73 -1.86
C SER A 41 2.59 9.82 -2.66
N TRP A 42 1.30 10.17 -2.74
CA TRP A 42 0.29 9.41 -3.48
C TRP A 42 -0.08 10.03 -4.83
N ILE A 43 0.44 11.21 -5.18
CA ILE A 43 0.14 11.89 -6.46
C ILE A 43 0.55 11.00 -7.64
N LEU A 44 1.82 10.62 -7.72
CA LEU A 44 2.34 9.82 -8.82
C LEU A 44 1.70 8.44 -8.91
N THR A 45 1.50 7.80 -7.76
CA THR A 45 0.84 6.49 -7.67
C THR A 45 -0.61 6.57 -8.16
N THR A 46 -1.35 7.63 -7.83
CA THR A 46 -2.72 7.84 -8.33
C THR A 46 -2.71 7.99 -9.85
N THR A 47 -1.86 8.88 -10.38
CA THR A 47 -1.76 9.13 -11.83
C THR A 47 -1.37 7.86 -12.58
N SER A 48 -0.32 7.17 -12.12
CA SER A 48 0.20 5.98 -12.78
C SER A 48 -0.80 4.83 -12.76
N SER A 49 -1.38 4.52 -11.60
CA SER A 49 -2.37 3.44 -11.49
C SER A 49 -3.64 3.72 -12.31
N ALA A 50 -4.05 4.99 -12.45
CA ALA A 50 -5.14 5.38 -13.34
C ALA A 50 -4.80 5.11 -14.82
N VAL A 51 -3.68 5.63 -15.30
CA VAL A 51 -3.23 5.46 -16.69
C VAL A 51 -3.06 3.98 -17.02
N MET A 52 -2.37 3.23 -16.15
CA MET A 52 -2.13 1.81 -16.37
C MET A 52 -3.42 0.98 -16.36
N SER A 53 -4.36 1.29 -15.47
CA SER A 53 -5.67 0.63 -15.45
C SER A 53 -6.41 0.89 -16.76
N ILE A 54 -6.47 2.15 -17.23
CA ILE A 54 -7.14 2.53 -18.48
C ILE A 54 -6.47 1.85 -19.69
N SER A 55 -5.14 1.92 -19.78
CA SER A 55 -4.38 1.29 -20.87
C SER A 55 -4.60 -0.22 -20.92
N SER A 56 -4.80 -0.88 -19.78
CA SER A 56 -5.04 -2.33 -19.75
C SER A 56 -6.45 -2.77 -20.19
N LEU A 57 -7.43 -1.86 -20.23
CA LEU A 57 -8.83 -2.20 -20.47
C LEU A 57 -9.09 -2.93 -21.79
N PRO A 58 -8.51 -2.53 -22.95
CA PRO A 58 -8.72 -3.26 -24.21
C PRO A 58 -8.25 -4.72 -24.13
N LEU A 59 -7.05 -4.96 -23.56
CA LEU A 59 -6.51 -6.31 -23.41
C LEU A 59 -7.30 -7.14 -22.39
N ALA A 60 -7.76 -6.49 -21.31
CA ALA A 60 -8.62 -7.14 -20.33
C ALA A 60 -9.96 -7.55 -20.96
N TYR A 61 -10.54 -6.69 -21.79
CA TYR A 61 -11.75 -6.99 -22.55
C TYR A 61 -11.54 -8.19 -23.49
N ASP A 62 -10.46 -8.22 -24.26
CA ASP A 62 -10.10 -9.36 -25.12
C ASP A 62 -9.95 -10.66 -24.31
N TYR A 63 -9.27 -10.58 -23.15
CA TYR A 63 -9.09 -11.72 -22.26
C TYR A 63 -10.42 -12.24 -21.71
N PHE A 64 -11.30 -11.37 -21.22
CA PHE A 64 -12.58 -11.77 -20.63
C PHE A 64 -13.58 -12.25 -21.68
N SER A 65 -13.66 -11.58 -22.84
CA SER A 65 -14.51 -12.00 -23.97
C SER A 65 -14.07 -13.35 -24.56
N SER A 66 -12.78 -13.67 -24.44
CA SER A 66 -12.20 -14.96 -24.80
C SER A 66 -12.31 -16.02 -23.70
N TYR A 67 -13.17 -15.82 -22.70
CA TYR A 67 -13.34 -16.72 -21.55
C TYR A 67 -12.01 -17.01 -20.80
N GLY A 68 -11.11 -16.02 -20.76
CA GLY A 68 -9.80 -16.12 -20.14
C GLY A 68 -8.76 -16.92 -20.92
N ASP A 69 -8.95 -17.09 -22.23
CA ASP A 69 -7.92 -17.61 -23.12
C ASP A 69 -6.87 -16.53 -23.41
N ILE A 70 -5.70 -16.67 -22.78
CA ILE A 70 -4.57 -15.75 -22.93
C ILE A 70 -4.00 -15.74 -24.36
N THR A 71 -4.23 -16.79 -25.14
CA THR A 71 -3.68 -16.91 -26.51
C THR A 71 -4.39 -16.01 -27.52
N ARG A 72 -5.57 -15.47 -27.16
CA ARG A 72 -6.38 -14.60 -28.02
C ARG A 72 -6.13 -13.11 -27.81
N ILE A 73 -5.26 -12.75 -26.88
CA ILE A 73 -4.94 -11.35 -26.58
C ILE A 73 -4.12 -10.77 -27.74
N GLN A 74 -4.45 -9.54 -28.12
CA GLN A 74 -3.70 -8.82 -29.13
C GLN A 74 -2.20 -8.79 -28.81
N GLN A 75 -1.38 -9.04 -29.82
CA GLN A 75 0.08 -9.02 -29.69
C GLN A 75 0.61 -7.63 -29.29
N SER A 76 1.87 -7.61 -28.85
CA SER A 76 2.66 -6.42 -28.55
C SER A 76 2.55 -5.38 -29.67
N SER A 77 2.23 -4.15 -29.28
CA SER A 77 2.07 -3.02 -30.20
C SER A 77 2.75 -1.78 -29.63
N MET A 78 2.77 -0.68 -30.40
CA MET A 78 3.38 0.57 -29.94
C MET A 78 2.71 1.10 -28.66
N TRP A 79 1.39 0.93 -28.52
CA TRP A 79 0.68 1.44 -27.35
C TRP A 79 1.05 0.66 -26.07
N THR A 80 1.17 -0.68 -26.15
CA THR A 80 1.57 -1.51 -25.00
C THR A 80 3.02 -1.23 -24.62
N TYR A 81 3.88 -1.02 -25.61
CA TYR A 81 5.26 -0.57 -25.39
C TYR A 81 5.30 0.77 -24.65
N CYS A 82 4.57 1.79 -25.13
CA CYS A 82 4.49 3.10 -24.49
C CYS A 82 3.94 3.02 -23.07
N ALA A 83 2.90 2.20 -22.81
CA ALA A 83 2.36 1.99 -21.47
C ALA A 83 3.41 1.38 -20.52
N CYS A 84 4.17 0.38 -20.97
CA CYS A 84 5.26 -0.20 -20.19
C CYS A 84 6.38 0.82 -19.90
N ARG A 85 6.79 1.63 -20.90
CA ARG A 85 7.79 2.69 -20.71
C ARG A 85 7.29 3.78 -19.76
N PHE A 86 6.02 4.16 -19.85
CA PHE A 86 5.37 5.07 -18.90
C PHE A 86 5.41 4.51 -17.47
N PHE A 87 5.09 3.23 -17.28
CA PHE A 87 5.16 2.60 -15.96
C PHE A 87 6.60 2.57 -15.41
N GLN A 88 7.61 2.25 -16.23
CA GLN A 88 9.02 2.34 -15.81
C GLN A 88 9.40 3.76 -15.40
N ALA A 89 8.98 4.77 -16.17
CA ALA A 89 9.22 6.17 -15.83
C ALA A 89 8.59 6.54 -14.49
N TYR A 90 7.37 6.07 -14.20
CA TYR A 90 6.73 6.21 -12.90
C TYR A 90 7.55 5.59 -11.76
N LEU A 91 8.00 4.34 -11.90
CA LEU A 91 8.74 3.66 -10.84
C LEU A 91 10.04 4.41 -10.49
N ILE A 92 10.75 4.90 -11.51
CA ILE A 92 11.97 5.69 -11.33
C ILE A 92 11.64 7.07 -10.75
N ALA A 93 10.62 7.75 -11.27
CA ALA A 93 10.18 9.05 -10.76
C ALA A 93 9.78 8.97 -9.29
N ASP A 94 9.03 7.94 -8.88
CA ASP A 94 8.58 7.79 -7.49
C ASP A 94 9.74 7.47 -6.54
N ILE A 95 10.74 6.70 -6.99
CA ILE A 95 11.99 6.51 -6.24
C ILE A 95 12.72 7.85 -6.08
N VAL A 96 12.96 8.58 -7.17
CA VAL A 96 13.72 9.83 -7.15
C VAL A 96 13.00 10.91 -6.33
N LEU A 97 11.73 11.18 -6.62
CA LEU A 97 10.94 12.17 -5.90
C LEU A 97 10.64 11.73 -4.47
N GLY A 98 10.52 10.42 -4.23
CA GLY A 98 10.45 9.86 -2.89
C GLY A 98 11.71 10.13 -2.08
N LEU A 99 12.91 10.03 -2.67
CA LEU A 99 14.16 10.38 -1.97
C LEU A 99 14.22 11.87 -1.61
N LEU A 100 13.72 12.74 -2.50
CA LEU A 100 13.82 14.19 -2.36
C LEU A 100 12.74 14.79 -1.45
N HIS A 101 11.48 14.39 -1.60
CA HIS A 101 10.32 15.11 -1.03
C HIS A 101 9.61 14.37 0.10
N TYR A 102 9.65 13.03 0.12
CA TYR A 102 8.85 12.24 1.06
C TYR A 102 9.54 10.94 1.50
N ARG A 103 10.84 11.00 1.75
CA ARG A 103 11.69 9.83 2.08
C ARG A 103 11.14 9.01 3.24
N SER A 104 10.57 9.67 4.25
CA SER A 104 9.99 9.02 5.44
C SER A 104 8.69 8.26 5.16
N ARG A 105 8.04 8.51 4.01
CA ARG A 105 6.77 7.86 3.64
C ARG A 105 6.95 6.66 2.71
N VAL A 106 8.12 6.51 2.09
CA VAL A 106 8.41 5.36 1.23
C VAL A 106 8.82 4.16 2.08
N ASN A 107 7.91 3.21 2.21
CA ASN A 107 8.17 1.95 2.91
C ASN A 107 9.24 1.13 2.15
N TRP A 108 10.16 0.53 2.89
CA TRP A 108 11.31 -0.17 2.32
C TRP A 108 10.95 -1.33 1.41
N LEU A 109 10.02 -2.17 1.84
CA LEU A 109 9.65 -3.36 1.08
C LEU A 109 8.71 -3.01 -0.08
N THR A 110 7.68 -2.20 0.19
CA THR A 110 6.59 -1.95 -0.76
C THR A 110 6.87 -0.79 -1.71
N GLY A 111 7.81 0.10 -1.37
CA GLY A 111 8.29 1.19 -2.21
C GLY A 111 9.64 0.84 -2.84
N TRP A 112 10.74 0.92 -2.08
CA TRP A 112 12.10 0.82 -2.65
C TRP A 112 12.36 -0.50 -3.37
N VAL A 113 12.19 -1.63 -2.69
CA VAL A 113 12.47 -2.96 -3.28
C VAL A 113 11.47 -3.28 -4.38
N HIS A 114 10.17 -3.09 -4.11
CA HIS A 114 9.12 -3.35 -5.08
C HIS A 114 9.32 -2.56 -6.38
N HIS A 115 9.52 -1.24 -6.29
CA HIS A 115 9.67 -0.41 -7.49
C HIS A 115 10.95 -0.75 -8.25
N SER A 116 12.06 -0.97 -7.56
CA SER A 116 13.33 -1.37 -8.19
C SER A 116 13.18 -2.69 -8.95
N VAL A 117 12.58 -3.71 -8.33
CA VAL A 117 12.35 -5.01 -8.96
C VAL A 117 11.44 -4.89 -10.18
N TYR A 118 10.38 -4.07 -10.10
CA TYR A 118 9.47 -3.88 -11.22
C TYR A 118 10.11 -3.14 -12.41
N VAL A 119 11.07 -2.23 -12.19
CA VAL A 119 11.82 -1.61 -13.30
C VAL A 119 12.48 -2.69 -14.16
N PHE A 120 13.09 -3.69 -13.53
CA PHE A 120 13.73 -4.83 -14.22
C PHE A 120 12.73 -5.80 -14.83
N ILE A 121 11.62 -6.11 -14.14
CA ILE A 121 10.57 -6.99 -14.69
C ILE A 121 9.98 -6.39 -15.97
N VAL A 122 9.69 -5.09 -15.97
CA VAL A 122 9.12 -4.42 -17.14
C VAL A 122 10.14 -4.37 -18.28
N GLU A 123 11.41 -4.09 -17.97
CA GLU A 123 12.48 -4.10 -18.98
C GLU A 123 12.63 -5.48 -19.61
N TYR A 124 12.60 -6.53 -18.79
CA TYR A 124 12.62 -7.92 -19.24
C TYR A 124 11.41 -8.23 -20.13
N ALA A 125 10.20 -7.82 -19.73
CA ALA A 125 9.00 -8.01 -20.54
C ALA A 125 9.07 -7.28 -21.89
N ILE A 126 9.63 -6.06 -21.95
CA ILE A 126 9.82 -5.32 -23.20
C ILE A 126 10.80 -6.05 -24.12
N ARG A 127 11.97 -6.49 -23.59
CA ARG A 127 12.99 -7.19 -24.38
C ARG A 127 12.52 -8.53 -24.94
N MET A 128 11.64 -9.21 -24.22
CA MET A 128 11.02 -10.46 -24.67
C MET A 128 9.77 -10.24 -25.55
N ASN A 129 9.48 -9.00 -25.96
CA ASN A 129 8.28 -8.64 -26.72
C ASN A 129 6.95 -9.02 -26.02
N TRP A 130 6.94 -9.06 -24.69
CA TRP A 130 5.79 -9.37 -23.83
C TRP A 130 5.17 -8.12 -23.21
N SER A 131 5.31 -6.96 -23.86
CA SER A 131 4.75 -5.70 -23.35
C SER A 131 3.23 -5.76 -23.17
N HIS A 132 2.52 -6.40 -24.10
CA HIS A 132 1.08 -6.65 -24.02
C HIS A 132 0.69 -7.50 -22.80
N ILE A 133 1.47 -8.55 -22.48
CA ILE A 133 1.24 -9.39 -21.29
C ILE A 133 1.38 -8.56 -20.01
N PHE A 134 2.44 -7.75 -19.91
CA PHE A 134 2.63 -6.87 -18.77
C PHE A 134 1.49 -5.85 -18.67
N CYS A 135 1.10 -5.26 -19.80
CA CYS A 135 0.03 -4.28 -19.85
C CYS A 135 -1.34 -4.86 -19.47
N LEU A 136 -1.66 -6.09 -19.90
CA LEU A 136 -2.84 -6.83 -19.41
C LEU A 136 -2.81 -6.96 -17.88
N CYS A 137 -1.68 -7.39 -17.31
CA CYS A 137 -1.50 -7.53 -15.87
C CYS A 137 -1.70 -6.21 -15.11
N ALA A 138 -1.55 -5.07 -15.78
CA ALA A 138 -1.73 -3.76 -15.18
C ALA A 138 -3.18 -3.46 -14.78
N ILE A 139 -4.17 -4.25 -15.21
CA ILE A 139 -5.55 -4.21 -14.66
C ILE A 139 -5.57 -4.50 -13.15
N MET A 140 -4.52 -5.13 -12.61
CA MET A 140 -4.33 -5.35 -11.18
C MET A 140 -3.99 -4.06 -10.39
N GLU A 141 -3.81 -2.92 -11.07
CA GLU A 141 -3.59 -1.61 -10.44
C GLU A 141 -4.89 -0.91 -10.02
N ILE A 142 -6.07 -1.38 -10.44
CA ILE A 142 -7.38 -0.84 -10.00
C ILE A 142 -7.46 -0.68 -8.46
N PRO A 143 -7.16 -1.68 -7.62
CA PRO A 143 -7.16 -1.50 -6.17
C PRO A 143 -6.14 -0.46 -5.68
N THR A 144 -4.99 -0.32 -6.34
CA THR A 144 -4.01 0.73 -6.03
C THR A 144 -4.61 2.10 -6.31
N PHE A 145 -5.27 2.27 -7.46
CA PHE A 145 -5.94 3.51 -7.83
C PHE A 145 -7.01 3.89 -6.81
N VAL A 146 -7.87 2.94 -6.41
CA VAL A 146 -8.91 3.15 -5.38
C VAL A 146 -8.29 3.59 -4.05
N LEU A 147 -7.18 2.97 -3.63
CA LEU A 147 -6.48 3.35 -2.39
C LEU A 147 -5.81 4.73 -2.50
N ALA A 148 -5.18 5.01 -3.64
CA ALA A 148 -4.43 6.22 -3.89
C ALA A 148 -5.36 7.44 -3.94
N ILE A 149 -6.47 7.34 -4.68
CA ILE A 149 -7.46 8.41 -4.76
C ILE A 149 -8.14 8.68 -3.41
N ALA A 150 -8.43 7.64 -2.63
CA ALA A 150 -8.97 7.77 -1.28
C ALA A 150 -7.96 8.41 -0.30
N THR A 151 -6.66 8.32 -0.60
CA THR A 151 -5.62 8.97 0.21
C THR A 151 -5.47 10.44 -0.16
N LEU A 152 -5.58 10.79 -1.44
CA LEU A 152 -5.62 12.19 -1.89
C LEU A 152 -6.90 12.90 -1.41
N TYR A 153 -8.04 12.22 -1.51
CA TYR A 153 -9.37 12.72 -1.18
C TYR A 153 -10.06 11.81 -0.16
N PRO A 154 -9.88 12.07 1.16
CA PRO A 154 -10.41 11.21 2.21
C PRO A 154 -11.92 10.96 2.17
N HIS A 155 -12.69 11.87 1.58
CA HIS A 155 -14.14 11.72 1.42
C HIS A 155 -14.53 10.61 0.42
N LEU A 156 -13.64 10.22 -0.50
CA LEU A 156 -13.85 9.12 -1.45
C LEU A 156 -13.51 7.74 -0.87
N ARG A 157 -13.11 7.67 0.40
CA ARG A 157 -12.65 6.43 1.02
C ARG A 157 -13.78 5.42 1.15
N SER A 158 -13.65 4.30 0.44
CA SER A 158 -14.50 3.13 0.58
C SER A 158 -13.68 1.87 0.84
N ASP A 159 -13.71 1.43 2.10
CA ASP A 159 -13.06 0.21 2.58
C ASP A 159 -13.55 -1.05 1.83
N ILE A 160 -14.85 -1.11 1.51
CA ILE A 160 -15.48 -2.24 0.80
C ILE A 160 -15.03 -2.26 -0.66
N LEU A 161 -15.04 -1.10 -1.33
CA LEU A 161 -14.63 -1.00 -2.73
C LEU A 161 -13.18 -1.47 -2.90
N PHE A 162 -12.27 -0.93 -2.08
CA PHE A 162 -10.86 -1.32 -2.09
C PHE A 162 -10.69 -2.84 -1.89
N ALA A 163 -11.35 -3.42 -0.88
CA ALA A 163 -11.24 -4.83 -0.57
C ALA A 163 -11.75 -5.73 -1.70
N THR A 164 -12.91 -5.40 -2.26
CA THR A 164 -13.52 -6.14 -3.36
C THR A 164 -12.66 -6.06 -4.61
N THR A 165 -12.20 -4.86 -4.99
CA THR A 165 -11.31 -4.71 -6.15
C THR A 165 -10.00 -5.45 -5.94
N PHE A 166 -9.41 -5.39 -4.74
CA PHE A 166 -8.16 -6.09 -4.43
C PHE A 166 -8.34 -7.60 -4.54
N PHE A 167 -9.41 -8.15 -3.96
CA PHE A 167 -9.68 -9.58 -4.03
C PHE A 167 -9.89 -10.05 -5.48
N LEU A 168 -10.73 -9.35 -6.24
CA LEU A 168 -11.05 -9.75 -7.61
C LEU A 168 -9.83 -9.66 -8.53
N THR A 169 -9.08 -8.55 -8.51
CA THR A 169 -7.97 -8.36 -9.47
C THR A 169 -6.66 -8.97 -8.97
N ARG A 170 -6.26 -8.74 -7.71
CA ARG A 170 -4.95 -9.17 -7.20
C ARG A 170 -4.92 -10.58 -6.63
N ILE A 171 -6.08 -11.19 -6.34
CA ILE A 171 -6.15 -12.59 -5.89
C ILE A 171 -6.74 -13.48 -6.98
N VAL A 172 -8.02 -13.30 -7.32
CA VAL A 172 -8.72 -14.21 -8.24
C VAL A 172 -8.13 -14.15 -9.65
N LEU A 173 -8.09 -12.95 -10.24
CA LEU A 173 -7.54 -12.77 -11.59
C LEU A 173 -6.04 -13.10 -11.65
N HIS A 174 -5.26 -12.73 -10.64
CA HIS A 174 -3.84 -13.07 -10.57
C HIS A 174 -3.58 -14.59 -10.63
N VAL A 175 -4.30 -15.38 -9.83
CA VAL A 175 -4.20 -16.86 -9.86
C VAL A 175 -4.61 -17.38 -11.23
N ARG A 176 -5.71 -16.88 -11.80
CA ARG A 176 -6.20 -17.29 -13.12
C ARG A 176 -5.18 -17.00 -14.22
N LEU A 177 -4.60 -15.80 -14.24
CA LEU A 177 -3.55 -15.40 -15.19
C LEU A 177 -2.29 -16.25 -15.01
N GLY A 178 -1.84 -16.47 -13.77
CA GLY A 178 -0.69 -17.32 -13.47
C GLY A 178 -0.86 -18.75 -14.00
N LEU A 179 -2.02 -19.35 -13.77
CA LEU A 179 -2.36 -20.67 -14.33
C LEU A 179 -2.44 -20.64 -15.86
N SER A 180 -3.03 -19.59 -16.44
CA SER A 180 -3.15 -19.44 -17.90
C SER A 180 -1.77 -19.36 -18.57
N PHE A 181 -0.83 -18.60 -18.01
CA PHE A 181 0.55 -18.53 -18.49
C PHE A 181 1.28 -19.86 -18.36
N PHE A 182 1.08 -20.58 -17.25
CA PHE A 182 1.73 -21.88 -17.04
C PHE A 182 1.23 -22.93 -18.05
N LEU A 183 -0.08 -23.00 -18.29
CA LEU A 183 -0.70 -23.97 -19.19
C LEU A 183 -0.45 -23.66 -20.67
N HIS A 184 -0.43 -22.38 -21.05
CA HIS A 184 -0.30 -21.97 -22.46
C HIS A 184 1.09 -21.42 -22.82
N ARG A 185 2.11 -21.67 -21.98
CA ARG A 185 3.48 -21.15 -22.15
C ARG A 185 4.05 -21.39 -23.55
N ALA A 186 3.78 -22.56 -24.14
CA ALA A 186 4.33 -22.93 -25.45
C ALA A 186 3.85 -22.01 -26.58
N ARG A 187 2.65 -21.42 -26.44
CA ARG A 187 2.05 -20.55 -27.46
C ARG A 187 2.22 -19.06 -27.17
N VAL A 188 2.31 -18.68 -25.90
CA VAL A 188 2.29 -17.27 -25.47
C VAL A 188 3.71 -16.72 -25.23
N THR A 189 4.62 -17.55 -24.73
CA THR A 189 5.95 -17.14 -24.26
C THR A 189 7.06 -17.96 -24.92
N ASP A 190 6.78 -18.58 -26.06
CA ASP A 190 7.67 -19.49 -26.78
C ASP A 190 8.28 -20.58 -25.88
N GLY A 191 7.48 -21.05 -24.91
CA GLY A 191 7.87 -22.05 -23.93
C GLY A 191 8.61 -21.51 -22.70
N SER A 192 8.90 -20.20 -22.63
CA SER A 192 9.58 -19.60 -21.49
C SER A 192 8.75 -19.66 -20.21
N MET A 193 9.40 -20.03 -19.10
CA MET A 193 8.83 -20.07 -17.76
C MET A 193 8.84 -18.71 -17.05
N GLY A 194 9.48 -17.69 -17.64
CA GLY A 194 9.73 -16.39 -17.01
C GLY A 194 8.46 -15.75 -16.42
N PRO A 195 7.42 -15.48 -17.23
CA PRO A 195 6.20 -14.85 -16.73
C PRO A 195 5.49 -15.67 -15.65
N GLY A 196 5.47 -17.00 -15.78
CA GLY A 196 4.89 -17.89 -14.78
C GLY A 196 5.62 -17.84 -13.43
N ILE A 197 6.95 -17.85 -13.45
CA ILE A 197 7.78 -17.72 -12.23
C ILE A 197 7.56 -16.35 -11.58
N ILE A 198 7.58 -15.28 -12.37
CA ILE A 198 7.36 -13.91 -11.88
C ILE A 198 5.99 -13.79 -11.19
N MET A 199 4.93 -14.29 -11.83
CA MET A 199 3.58 -14.32 -11.24
C MET A 199 3.55 -15.13 -9.93
N ALA A 200 4.16 -16.32 -9.91
CA ALA A 200 4.23 -17.14 -8.71
C ALA A 200 5.00 -16.46 -7.56
N CYS A 201 6.04 -15.69 -7.85
CA CYS A 201 6.80 -14.94 -6.85
C CYS A 201 6.06 -13.71 -6.31
N ILE A 202 5.27 -13.03 -7.15
CA ILE A 202 4.51 -11.83 -6.75
C ILE A 202 3.25 -12.21 -5.94
N PHE A 203 2.61 -13.33 -6.25
CA PHE A 203 1.35 -13.73 -5.61
C PHE A 203 1.39 -13.78 -4.06
N PRO A 204 2.41 -14.35 -3.39
CA PRO A 204 2.52 -14.34 -1.93
C PRO A 204 2.46 -12.93 -1.33
N LEU A 205 3.02 -11.93 -2.01
CA LEU A 205 2.98 -10.54 -1.56
C LEU A 205 1.55 -10.00 -1.58
N HIS A 206 0.79 -10.25 -2.67
CA HIS A 206 -0.62 -9.88 -2.77
C HIS A 206 -1.48 -10.59 -1.72
N ALA A 207 -1.27 -11.89 -1.52
CA ALA A 207 -1.97 -12.66 -0.49
C ALA A 207 -1.66 -12.13 0.92
N PHE A 208 -0.40 -11.78 1.20
CA PHE A 208 0.01 -11.18 2.47
C PHE A 208 -0.71 -9.85 2.71
N TRP A 209 -0.71 -8.93 1.73
CA TRP A 209 -1.41 -7.65 1.85
C TRP A 209 -2.91 -7.80 2.02
N PHE A 210 -3.56 -8.68 1.25
CA PHE A 210 -4.99 -8.95 1.41
C PHE A 210 -5.32 -9.48 2.81
N SER A 211 -4.47 -10.37 3.35
CA SER A 211 -4.64 -10.87 4.72
C SER A 211 -4.55 -9.74 5.76
N GLY A 212 -3.70 -8.73 5.52
CA GLY A 212 -3.60 -7.52 6.32
C GLY A 212 -4.90 -6.70 6.27
N CYS A 213 -5.45 -6.50 5.07
CA CYS A 213 -6.71 -5.78 4.87
C CYS A 213 -7.87 -6.42 5.65
N VAL A 214 -8.04 -7.75 5.51
CA VAL A 214 -9.10 -8.51 6.21
C VAL A 214 -8.93 -8.42 7.73
N LYS A 215 -7.70 -8.57 8.24
CA LYS A 215 -7.42 -8.41 9.68
C LYS A 215 -7.77 -6.99 10.16
N GLY A 216 -7.49 -5.98 9.35
CA GLY A 216 -7.89 -4.59 9.60
C GLY A 216 -9.39 -4.43 9.78
N PHE A 217 -10.20 -4.97 8.85
CA PHE A 217 -11.66 -4.91 8.94
C PHE A 217 -12.21 -5.62 10.18
N VAL A 218 -11.69 -6.82 10.48
CA VAL A 218 -12.11 -7.57 11.67
C VAL A 218 -11.81 -6.77 12.94
N LYS A 219 -10.62 -6.16 13.04
CA LYS A 219 -10.23 -5.32 14.19
C LYS A 219 -11.19 -4.13 14.35
N ARG A 220 -11.50 -3.40 13.26
CA ARG A 220 -12.41 -2.25 13.31
C ARG A 220 -13.84 -2.65 13.69
N SER A 221 -14.35 -3.74 13.11
CA SER A 221 -15.68 -4.27 13.46
C SER A 221 -15.79 -4.63 14.94
N GLN A 222 -14.74 -5.24 15.52
CA GLN A 222 -14.69 -5.56 16.94
C GLN A 222 -14.64 -4.31 17.82
N GLN A 223 -13.86 -3.29 17.43
CA GLN A 223 -13.78 -2.02 18.16
C GLN A 223 -15.11 -1.26 18.13
N GLY A 224 -15.82 -1.23 16.99
CA GLY A 224 -17.14 -0.63 16.89
C GLY A 224 -18.17 -1.30 17.82
N LYS A 225 -18.15 -2.63 17.90
CA LYS A 225 -19.00 -3.40 18.83
C LYS A 225 -18.69 -3.09 20.30
N LYS A 226 -17.41 -2.93 20.66
CA LYS A 226 -17.01 -2.55 22.01
C LYS A 226 -17.49 -1.14 22.37
N LYS A 227 -17.28 -0.16 21.49
CA LYS A 227 -17.75 1.22 21.69
C LYS A 227 -19.27 1.28 21.88
N LYS A 228 -20.04 0.58 21.04
CA LYS A 228 -21.50 0.50 21.17
C LYS A 228 -21.93 -0.10 22.53
N ARG A 229 -21.31 -1.20 22.97
CA ARG A 229 -21.61 -1.81 24.28
C ARG A 229 -21.34 -0.88 25.45
N VAL A 230 -20.26 -0.09 25.40
CA VAL A 230 -19.96 0.90 26.45
C VAL A 230 -20.99 2.03 26.45
N ALA A 231 -21.39 2.52 25.27
CA ALA A 231 -22.42 3.54 25.15
C ALA A 231 -23.80 3.05 25.65
N ASP A 232 -24.19 1.83 25.28
CA ASP A 232 -25.45 1.21 25.72
C ASP A 232 -25.43 0.96 27.24
N GLY A 233 -24.29 0.52 27.80
CA GLY A 233 -24.11 0.31 29.23
C GLY A 233 -24.19 1.59 30.05
N ASN A 234 -23.55 2.67 29.60
CA ASN A 234 -23.61 3.97 30.27
C ASN A 234 -25.03 4.57 30.21
N SER A 235 -25.73 4.41 29.09
CA SER A 235 -27.12 4.87 28.94
C SER A 235 -28.05 4.14 29.91
N ALA A 236 -27.85 2.84 30.13
CA ALA A 236 -28.61 2.07 31.12
C ALA A 236 -28.33 2.49 32.58
N ILE A 237 -27.11 2.93 32.89
CA ILE A 237 -26.75 3.46 34.22
C ILE A 237 -27.41 4.82 34.45
N VAL A 238 -27.34 5.73 33.48
CA VAL A 238 -27.97 7.06 33.57
C VAL A 238 -29.49 6.94 33.70
N ALA A 239 -30.13 6.03 32.95
CA ALA A 239 -31.58 5.80 33.05
C ALA A 239 -32.02 5.28 34.43
N ARG A 240 -31.15 4.59 35.18
CA ARG A 240 -31.46 4.14 36.56
C ARG A 240 -31.24 5.22 37.62
N GLN A 241 -30.47 6.26 37.33
CA GLN A 241 -30.14 7.29 38.29
C GLN A 241 -31.11 8.47 38.30
N HIS A 242 -32.11 8.52 37.42
CA HIS A 242 -33.19 9.49 37.52
C HIS A 242 -34.27 8.91 38.44
N PRO A 243 -34.34 9.30 39.73
CA PRO A 243 -35.41 8.87 40.60
C PRO A 243 -36.68 9.49 40.04
N SER A 244 -37.68 8.66 39.75
CA SER A 244 -39.02 9.12 39.49
C SER A 244 -39.49 9.90 40.72
N MET A 245 -39.48 11.23 40.63
CA MET A 245 -40.20 12.08 41.57
C MET A 245 -41.68 11.65 41.51
N PRO A 246 -42.28 11.23 42.64
CA PRO A 246 -43.66 10.82 42.68
C PRO A 246 -44.53 12.07 42.53
N ASN A 247 -44.98 12.37 41.31
CA ASN A 247 -46.09 13.29 41.13
C ASN A 247 -47.38 12.49 41.29
N ALA A 248 -48.00 12.68 42.45
CA ALA A 248 -49.28 12.09 42.80
C ALA A 248 -50.38 12.62 41.88
N THR A 249 -51.02 11.73 41.13
CA THR A 249 -52.43 11.90 40.77
C THR A 249 -53.05 10.52 40.62
N PRO A 250 -54.03 10.15 41.48
CA PRO A 250 -54.66 8.85 41.44
C PRO A 250 -55.73 8.86 40.33
N THR A 251 -55.56 8.02 39.32
CA THR A 251 -56.69 7.64 38.47
C THR A 251 -56.64 6.14 38.24
N THR A 252 -57.60 5.51 38.90
CA THR A 252 -57.96 4.10 38.87
C THR A 252 -58.29 3.64 37.45
N SER A 253 -57.60 2.60 36.98
CA SER A 253 -58.21 1.62 36.07
C SER A 253 -57.47 0.28 36.14
N PRO A 254 -58.18 -0.85 36.30
CA PRO A 254 -57.61 -2.18 36.30
C PRO A 254 -57.64 -2.75 34.88
N HIS A 255 -56.51 -3.24 34.36
CA HIS A 255 -56.50 -4.47 33.57
C HIS A 255 -55.08 -5.02 33.48
N ALA A 256 -54.88 -6.13 34.16
CA ALA A 256 -53.67 -6.91 34.16
C ALA A 256 -53.54 -7.70 32.86
N SER A 257 -52.39 -7.57 32.19
CA SER A 257 -51.91 -8.58 31.25
C SER A 257 -50.40 -8.72 31.42
N SER A 258 -50.04 -9.76 32.15
CA SER A 258 -48.68 -10.23 32.42
C SER A 258 -48.01 -10.73 31.15
N PHE A 259 -47.20 -9.89 30.51
CA PHE A 259 -46.34 -10.30 29.40
C PHE A 259 -44.98 -10.77 29.93
N THR A 260 -44.82 -12.08 30.07
CA THR A 260 -43.53 -12.74 30.36
C THR A 260 -42.60 -12.58 29.15
N SER A 261 -41.57 -11.75 29.30
CA SER A 261 -40.50 -11.60 28.30
C SER A 261 -39.70 -12.91 28.16
N PRO A 262 -39.54 -13.47 26.95
CA PRO A 262 -38.83 -14.71 26.73
C PRO A 262 -37.31 -14.52 26.90
N SER A 263 -36.73 -15.38 27.74
CA SER A 263 -35.27 -15.47 27.95
C SER A 263 -34.55 -15.82 26.63
N PRO A 264 -33.47 -15.11 26.26
CA PRO A 264 -32.76 -15.32 25.00
C PRO A 264 -32.05 -16.68 24.99
N ARG A 265 -32.58 -17.62 24.19
CA ARG A 265 -31.96 -18.93 23.95
C ARG A 265 -30.58 -18.76 23.28
N PRO A 266 -29.51 -19.38 23.80
CA PRO A 266 -28.19 -19.32 23.19
C PRO A 266 -28.18 -20.05 21.84
N SER A 267 -27.75 -19.34 20.79
CA SER A 267 -27.70 -19.87 19.42
C SER A 267 -26.75 -21.06 19.28
N THR A 268 -27.28 -22.18 18.79
CA THR A 268 -26.61 -23.46 18.53
C THR A 268 -25.42 -23.34 17.57
N PHE A 269 -25.40 -22.30 16.74
CA PHE A 269 -24.30 -22.01 15.81
C PHE A 269 -22.96 -21.67 16.49
N SER A 270 -22.98 -21.17 17.74
CA SER A 270 -21.76 -20.84 18.47
C SER A 270 -20.96 -22.08 18.88
N ARG A 271 -21.64 -23.15 19.32
CA ARG A 271 -21.00 -24.42 19.72
C ARG A 271 -20.33 -25.13 18.54
N ARG A 272 -20.96 -25.12 17.36
CA ARG A 272 -20.44 -25.79 16.15
C ARG A 272 -19.11 -25.21 15.67
N ARG A 273 -18.91 -23.88 15.81
CA ARG A 273 -17.65 -23.22 15.45
C ARG A 273 -16.50 -23.55 16.40
N VAL A 274 -16.79 -23.74 17.68
CA VAL A 274 -15.76 -24.11 18.68
C VAL A 274 -15.31 -25.54 18.46
N ALA A 275 -16.25 -26.48 18.22
CA ALA A 275 -15.94 -27.87 17.92
C ALA A 275 -15.09 -28.02 16.65
N LEU A 276 -15.42 -27.29 15.58
CA LEU A 276 -14.64 -27.31 14.33
C LEU A 276 -13.20 -26.80 14.52
N ARG A 277 -13.00 -25.76 15.32
CA ARG A 277 -11.66 -25.23 15.64
C ARG A 277 -10.82 -26.22 16.44
N LEU A 278 -11.45 -26.95 17.37
CA LEU A 278 -10.78 -27.98 18.15
C LEU A 278 -10.40 -29.18 17.27
N ALA A 279 -11.31 -29.64 16.41
CA ALA A 279 -11.04 -30.72 15.46
C ALA A 279 -9.93 -30.36 14.46
N MET A 280 -9.92 -29.13 13.95
CA MET A 280 -8.82 -28.65 13.09
C MET A 280 -7.48 -28.59 13.83
N ARG A 281 -7.46 -28.16 15.10
CA ARG A 281 -6.23 -28.17 15.92
C ARG A 281 -5.70 -29.59 16.13
N GLN A 282 -6.57 -30.54 16.51
CA GLN A 282 -6.18 -31.94 16.71
C GLN A 282 -5.63 -32.56 15.43
N ARG A 283 -6.25 -32.29 14.28
CA ARG A 283 -5.77 -32.78 12.98
C ARG A 283 -4.44 -32.14 12.56
N TRP A 284 -4.22 -30.87 12.90
CA TRP A 284 -2.96 -30.18 12.64
C TRP A 284 -1.79 -30.75 13.46
N ASP A 285 -2.06 -31.13 14.72
CA ASP A 285 -1.07 -31.74 15.61
C ASP A 285 -0.68 -33.16 15.16
N GLN A 286 -1.61 -33.93 14.57
CA GLN A 286 -1.34 -35.26 14.01
C GLN A 286 -0.29 -35.25 12.89
N PHE A 287 -0.23 -34.22 12.05
CA PHE A 287 0.69 -34.18 10.92
C PHE A 287 2.15 -33.83 11.29
N ARG A 288 2.51 -33.73 12.59
CA ARG A 288 3.83 -33.22 13.07
C ARG A 288 4.24 -31.84 12.50
N LEU A 289 3.36 -31.18 11.74
CA LEU A 289 3.51 -29.83 11.22
C LEU A 289 3.57 -28.78 12.34
N SER A 290 3.19 -29.14 13.57
CA SER A 290 3.35 -28.29 14.76
C SER A 290 4.82 -28.00 15.11
N ARG A 291 5.77 -28.89 14.74
CA ARG A 291 7.22 -28.64 14.94
C ARG A 291 7.78 -27.69 13.88
N ALA A 292 7.43 -27.91 12.61
CA ALA A 292 7.78 -27.02 11.50
C ALA A 292 7.13 -25.63 11.64
N GLY A 293 5.87 -25.58 12.06
CA GLY A 293 5.14 -24.33 12.31
C GLY A 293 5.70 -23.53 13.50
N ARG A 294 6.31 -24.20 14.49
CA ARG A 294 7.03 -23.51 15.58
C ARG A 294 8.32 -22.87 15.08
N HIS A 295 9.13 -23.58 14.29
CA HIS A 295 10.33 -23.01 13.67
C HIS A 295 10.00 -21.85 12.74
N PHE A 296 8.97 -22.01 11.89
CA PHE A 296 8.52 -20.94 11.00
C PHE A 296 7.95 -19.76 11.79
N GLY A 297 7.19 -20.02 12.86
CA GLY A 297 6.67 -18.99 13.75
C GLY A 297 7.75 -18.23 14.51
N GLU A 298 8.84 -18.90 14.90
CA GLU A 298 10.00 -18.29 15.56
C GLU A 298 10.85 -17.49 14.57
N MET A 299 11.11 -18.02 13.38
CA MET A 299 11.78 -17.30 12.30
C MET A 299 10.96 -16.08 11.87
N GLN A 300 9.64 -16.20 11.79
CA GLN A 300 8.73 -15.08 11.52
C GLN A 300 8.69 -14.08 12.68
N ARG A 301 8.89 -14.51 13.93
CA ARG A 301 9.05 -13.59 15.08
C ARG A 301 10.39 -12.86 15.01
N ARG A 302 11.51 -13.55 14.79
CA ARG A 302 12.83 -12.93 14.63
C ARG A 302 12.85 -11.95 13.46
N LEU A 303 12.28 -12.32 12.31
CA LEU A 303 12.09 -11.40 11.19
C LEU A 303 11.17 -10.23 11.57
N ARG A 304 10.12 -10.46 12.36
CA ARG A 304 9.21 -9.40 12.84
C ARG A 304 9.86 -8.46 13.85
N ASP A 305 10.81 -8.94 14.64
CA ASP A 305 11.54 -8.15 15.63
C ASP A 305 12.66 -7.33 14.97
N VAL A 306 13.18 -7.78 13.82
CA VAL A 306 14.17 -7.07 13.01
C VAL A 306 13.51 -6.08 12.03
N LEU A 307 12.27 -6.34 11.59
CA LEU A 307 11.53 -5.43 10.71
C LEU A 307 10.89 -4.29 11.53
N PRO A 308 10.91 -3.03 11.03
CA PRO A 308 10.35 -1.89 11.75
C PRO A 308 8.86 -2.09 12.08
N MET A 309 8.45 -1.52 13.22
CA MET A 309 7.15 -1.69 13.88
C MET A 309 5.98 -1.85 12.90
N ARG A 310 5.24 -2.95 13.09
CA ARG A 310 4.09 -3.43 12.32
C ARG A 310 3.00 -2.38 12.05
N GLU A 311 2.98 -1.29 12.80
CA GLU A 311 2.06 -0.16 12.61
C GLU A 311 2.27 0.50 11.24
N LEU A 312 3.51 0.58 10.73
CA LEU A 312 3.83 1.15 9.42
C LEU A 312 3.14 0.45 8.23
N VAL A 313 2.93 -0.86 8.29
CA VAL A 313 2.25 -1.59 7.20
C VAL A 313 0.75 -1.28 7.20
N TYR A 314 0.14 -1.15 8.37
CA TYR A 314 -1.29 -0.82 8.46
C TYR A 314 -1.54 0.66 8.16
N ASP A 315 -0.63 1.55 8.56
CA ASP A 315 -0.64 2.96 8.20
C ASP A 315 -0.46 3.16 6.68
N TYR A 316 0.38 2.33 6.05
CA TYR A 316 0.60 2.35 4.60
C TYR A 316 -0.60 1.85 3.78
N VAL A 317 -1.38 0.89 4.27
CA VAL A 317 -2.66 0.49 3.64
C VAL A 317 -3.74 1.57 3.85
N GLY A 318 -3.37 2.76 4.34
CA GLY A 318 -4.31 3.84 4.64
C GLY A 318 -5.22 3.53 5.81
N ILE A 319 -4.93 2.50 6.61
CA ILE A 319 -5.71 2.11 7.78
C ILE A 319 -5.19 2.87 9.01
N GLU A 320 -5.01 4.18 8.88
CA GLU A 320 -4.95 5.02 10.07
C GLU A 320 -6.33 5.00 10.74
N ARG A 321 -6.33 4.86 12.07
CA ARG A 321 -7.46 5.32 12.88
C ARG A 321 -7.63 6.78 12.49
N GLY A 322 -8.81 7.16 12.01
CA GLY A 322 -9.18 8.56 12.08
C GLY A 322 -9.11 8.93 13.56
N ASP A 323 -8.03 9.59 13.97
CA ASP A 323 -8.06 10.56 15.06
C ASP A 323 -8.96 11.69 14.55
N MET A 324 -10.26 11.39 14.55
CA MET A 324 -11.33 12.36 14.66
C MET A 324 -11.56 12.63 16.15
N ASP A 325 -10.51 12.61 16.97
CA ASP A 325 -10.46 13.55 18.08
C ASP A 325 -10.16 14.89 17.42
N GLY A 326 -11.24 15.48 16.90
CA GLY A 326 -11.28 16.90 16.66
C GLY A 326 -10.84 17.52 17.98
N GLY A 327 -9.60 17.99 18.01
CA GLY A 327 -9.19 18.99 18.96
C GLY A 327 -10.25 20.06 18.86
N ILE A 328 -11.12 20.10 19.87
CA ILE A 328 -11.80 21.31 20.25
C ILE A 328 -10.65 22.28 20.46
N VAL A 329 -10.38 23.07 19.41
CA VAL A 329 -9.64 24.31 19.53
C VAL A 329 -10.49 25.10 20.50
N ARG A 330 -10.16 25.00 21.80
CA ARG A 330 -10.52 26.02 22.76
C ARG A 330 -9.98 27.31 22.15
N GLU A 331 -10.88 28.15 21.65
CA GLU A 331 -10.57 29.54 21.37
C GLU A 331 -9.85 30.09 22.59
N GLY A 332 -8.56 30.35 22.40
CA GLY A 332 -7.72 30.95 23.42
C GLY A 332 -8.26 32.34 23.70
N LEU A 333 -8.61 32.57 24.97
CA LEU A 333 -8.64 33.89 25.57
C LEU A 333 -7.36 34.67 25.20
N PRO A 334 -7.45 35.98 24.95
CA PRO A 334 -6.30 36.79 24.57
C PRO A 334 -5.26 36.78 25.69
N ILE A 335 -4.05 36.32 25.36
CA ILE A 335 -2.88 36.40 26.24
C ILE A 335 -2.31 37.81 26.09
N ASP A 336 -2.38 38.55 27.18
CA ASP A 336 -1.86 39.90 27.35
C ASP A 336 -0.33 39.92 27.13
N SER A 337 0.12 40.73 26.17
CA SER A 337 1.51 40.79 25.69
C SER A 337 2.47 41.55 26.61
N THR A 338 2.08 41.82 27.86
CA THR A 338 2.84 42.67 28.78
C THR A 338 3.80 41.93 29.73
N SER A 339 3.80 40.58 29.77
CA SER A 339 4.62 39.84 30.73
C SER A 339 5.92 39.22 30.19
N LEU A 340 6.24 39.36 28.89
CA LEU A 340 7.40 38.70 28.27
C LEU A 340 8.66 39.56 28.18
N SER A 341 8.54 40.87 28.41
CA SER A 341 9.69 41.80 28.39
C SER A 341 10.51 41.80 29.69
N ALA A 342 10.00 41.21 30.78
CA ALA A 342 10.67 41.22 32.09
C ALA A 342 11.61 40.02 32.33
N ARG A 343 11.69 39.04 31.42
CA ARG A 343 12.50 37.81 31.62
C ARG A 343 13.75 37.69 30.75
N LEU A 344 14.00 38.64 29.86
CA LEU A 344 15.17 38.60 28.95
C LEU A 344 16.30 39.59 29.31
N ALA A 345 16.18 40.36 30.40
CA ALA A 345 17.18 41.35 30.81
C ALA A 345 18.14 40.88 31.93
N GLY A 346 18.15 39.58 32.28
CA GLY A 346 18.80 39.08 33.50
C GLY A 346 19.88 38.02 33.34
N SER A 347 20.52 37.87 32.17
CA SER A 347 21.56 36.85 31.99
C SER A 347 22.59 37.26 30.94
N LEU A 348 23.46 38.20 31.30
CA LEU A 348 24.69 38.51 30.57
C LEU A 348 25.71 39.05 31.58
N SER A 349 26.46 38.15 32.22
CA SER A 349 27.79 38.47 32.76
C SER A 349 28.54 37.19 33.17
N THR A 350 29.84 37.19 32.84
CA THR A 350 30.96 36.37 33.34
C THR A 350 31.49 35.18 32.53
N SER A 351 32.80 35.32 32.29
CA SER A 351 33.90 34.35 32.17
C SER A 351 34.43 33.96 30.78
N GLU A 352 35.36 34.79 30.32
CA GLU A 352 36.74 34.47 29.92
C GLU A 352 37.16 32.99 29.71
N GLY A 353 37.78 32.76 28.55
CA GLY A 353 39.16 32.23 28.49
C GLY A 353 39.35 30.72 28.42
N LEU A 354 39.55 30.16 27.22
CA LEU A 354 40.61 29.17 27.01
C LEU A 354 41.00 29.03 25.53
N VAL A 355 42.28 29.29 25.28
CA VAL A 355 43.03 29.11 24.04
C VAL A 355 43.38 27.64 23.86
N VAL A 356 43.01 27.01 22.73
CA VAL A 356 43.74 25.86 22.19
C VAL A 356 43.75 25.92 20.66
N SER A 357 44.94 26.23 20.13
CA SER A 357 45.34 26.08 18.74
C SER A 357 45.55 24.61 18.40
N LYS A 358 44.98 24.11 17.30
CA LYS A 358 45.47 22.92 16.58
C LYS A 358 45.34 23.15 15.07
N GLY A 359 46.49 23.00 14.41
CA GLY A 359 46.73 23.40 13.03
C GLY A 359 46.08 22.51 11.98
N LEU A 360 45.68 23.16 10.89
CA LEU A 360 45.43 22.53 9.60
C LEU A 360 46.76 22.21 8.93
N LYS A 361 47.02 20.93 8.66
CA LYS A 361 48.04 20.49 7.71
C LYS A 361 47.41 20.34 6.32
N SER A 362 47.97 21.11 5.40
CA SER A 362 47.88 20.95 3.95
C SER A 362 48.46 19.59 3.54
N ALA A 363 47.81 18.90 2.60
CA ALA A 363 48.37 17.74 1.90
C ALA A 363 47.87 17.73 0.45
N ASP A 364 48.73 18.25 -0.41
CA ASP A 364 49.25 17.66 -1.64
C ASP A 364 48.30 17.04 -2.66
N SER A 365 48.25 17.78 -3.78
CA SER A 365 48.17 17.34 -5.16
C SER A 365 48.86 16.00 -5.47
N LEU A 366 48.12 15.08 -6.07
CA LEU A 366 48.71 14.02 -6.89
C LEU A 366 48.03 13.98 -8.27
N SER A 367 48.87 14.24 -9.28
CA SER A 367 48.65 14.08 -10.70
C SER A 367 48.52 12.60 -11.09
N VAL A 368 47.64 12.29 -12.05
CA VAL A 368 47.55 10.97 -12.70
C VAL A 368 47.67 11.17 -14.22
N PRO A 369 48.46 10.34 -14.92
CA PRO A 369 48.89 10.61 -16.27
C PRO A 369 47.93 10.11 -17.36
N VAL A 370 47.98 10.82 -18.48
CA VAL A 370 47.39 10.49 -19.77
C VAL A 370 48.11 9.27 -20.35
N GLY A 371 47.38 8.18 -20.53
CA GLY A 371 47.83 6.98 -21.24
C GLY A 371 47.13 6.85 -22.59
N SER A 372 47.79 7.28 -23.64
CA SER A 372 47.46 7.04 -25.04
C SER A 372 47.80 5.60 -25.43
N GLY A 373 46.81 4.84 -25.92
CA GLY A 373 46.99 3.47 -26.43
C GLY A 373 46.27 3.30 -27.77
N SER A 374 47.04 3.44 -28.84
CA SER A 374 46.70 3.11 -30.22
C SER A 374 47.14 1.68 -30.55
N VAL A 375 46.25 0.77 -30.96
CA VAL A 375 46.64 -0.50 -31.61
C VAL A 375 45.53 -1.01 -32.57
N SER A 376 45.93 -1.14 -33.85
CA SER A 376 45.56 -2.07 -34.96
C SER A 376 44.11 -2.57 -35.10
N SER A 377 43.41 -2.45 -36.25
CA SER A 377 43.67 -2.97 -37.62
C SER A 377 43.64 -4.50 -37.77
N SER A 378 42.89 -4.96 -38.79
CA SER A 378 42.70 -6.35 -39.31
C SER A 378 41.62 -7.16 -38.58
N THR A 379 40.72 -7.93 -39.20
CA THR A 379 40.66 -8.57 -40.53
C THR A 379 39.21 -8.99 -40.87
N SER A 380 38.97 -9.15 -42.18
CA SER A 380 38.03 -10.05 -42.90
C SER A 380 36.53 -10.03 -42.63
#